data_AF-A0A5J5QXE9-F1
#
_entry.id   AF-A0A5J5QXE9-F1
#
_cell.length_a   1.000
_cell.length_b   1.000
_cell.length_c   1.000
_cell.angle_alpha   90.00
_cell.angle_beta   90.00
_cell.angle_gamma   90.00
#
_symmetry.space_group_name_H-M   'P 1'
#
loop_
_entity.id
_entity.type
_entity.pdbx_description
1 polymer ?
#
loop_
_entity_poly.entity_id
_entity_poly.type
_entity_poly.pdbx_seq_one_letter_code
_entity_poly.pdbx_strand_id
1 'polypeptide(L)'
;MANPHKSRFFLFFFFICHFIFISTPFPTVLANAKHEFNDPHEVLLHKLEELVKNLSEVVSRLETKVLKEYSKIDDGVGIKDEISLIKYDGRMKNQGDEEKKKGVSVTKYSPFWSERFRFMSALKLGSAATCINILPFRDYEGFSKYVGVGDERGRVYVFLRNGDVVVEFYTECESPVVAMVSYMSVYKNESFVVTGHRNGAILMHKVYERLNGEELSSLVMETVGKFVEGNRLPITTLEVHHVGRMRYILCTDLSGKVQVFREEGTLYGSAMPRSRPLVFLKQRLLFLTETGAGSLDLRNMRIKESECEGLNHSLAQNYVFGATKRSKAYGFTSDGDLIHVLLLGDIMNFKCRVRSKKKLEINEPLAFQAIKGYLIIVNTEKVFVFNVSTPHYVRAGVPRLLFSASLDEIKSSFLTYQVMDTNKERVQVMPVIASDRESLIVLGLGGEYVGMYRSNLPVLKGESNTMLWTSPVLFFILFLFGAWQFFAKKKEAFTSWGTDDPFSSSSATNSAPLGSNTGERPFIDSSSRSSDMVDLRSNGLRGRRYASPSRPNSADPISRPAPVDPNYRAAPELNYRGSTLEPTGFSK
;
A
#
# COMPACT_ATOMS: atom_id res chain seq x y z
N MET A 1 52.05 -27.56 1.78
CA MET A 1 51.40 -26.24 1.90
C MET A 1 49.92 -26.40 1.53
N ALA A 2 49.00 -26.15 2.46
CA ALA A 2 47.55 -26.28 2.21
C ALA A 2 46.93 -24.93 1.81
N ASN A 3 46.08 -24.93 0.78
CA ASN A 3 45.50 -23.69 0.25
C ASN A 3 44.35 -23.17 1.15
N PRO A 4 44.46 -21.98 1.76
CA PRO A 4 43.52 -21.50 2.78
C PRO A 4 42.10 -21.20 2.25
N HIS A 5 41.92 -21.12 0.92
CA HIS A 5 40.62 -20.82 0.34
C HIS A 5 39.59 -21.97 0.43
N LYS A 6 40.03 -23.23 0.54
CA LYS A 6 39.12 -24.40 0.67
C LYS A 6 38.50 -24.53 2.06
N SER A 7 39.21 -24.14 3.12
CA SER A 7 38.73 -24.24 4.51
C SER A 7 37.54 -23.31 4.78
N ARG A 8 37.60 -22.06 4.29
CA ARG A 8 36.52 -21.07 4.50
C ARG A 8 35.19 -21.45 3.83
N PHE A 9 35.25 -22.08 2.65
CA PHE A 9 34.04 -22.57 1.96
C PHE A 9 33.36 -23.73 2.72
N PHE A 10 34.16 -24.62 3.31
CA PHE A 10 33.64 -25.77 4.06
C PHE A 10 32.95 -25.34 5.36
N LEU A 11 33.54 -24.39 6.09
CA LEU A 11 32.95 -23.77 7.28
C LEU A 11 31.62 -23.06 6.97
N PHE A 12 31.55 -22.32 5.86
CA PHE A 12 30.33 -21.62 5.47
C PHE A 12 29.17 -22.59 5.14
N PHE A 13 29.47 -23.71 4.49
CA PHE A 13 28.48 -24.76 4.19
C PHE A 13 28.01 -25.47 5.47
N PHE A 14 28.91 -25.73 6.43
CA PHE A 14 28.55 -26.32 7.73
C PHE A 14 27.62 -25.40 8.54
N PHE A 15 27.88 -24.08 8.56
CA PHE A 15 27.01 -23.11 9.23
C PHE A 15 25.59 -23.06 8.61
N ILE A 16 25.48 -23.13 7.29
CA ILE A 16 24.19 -23.15 6.58
C ILE A 16 23.42 -24.44 6.91
N CYS A 17 24.06 -25.60 6.86
CA CYS A 17 23.42 -26.87 7.23
C CYS A 17 22.99 -26.88 8.72
N HIS A 18 23.80 -26.33 9.62
CA HIS A 18 23.47 -26.29 11.04
C HIS A 18 22.26 -25.39 11.34
N PHE A 19 22.16 -24.23 10.67
CA PHE A 19 21.00 -23.34 10.76
C PHE A 19 19.71 -23.99 10.25
N ILE A 20 19.79 -24.77 9.17
CA ILE A 20 18.62 -25.47 8.60
C ILE A 20 18.11 -26.54 9.58
N PHE A 21 18.98 -27.29 10.24
CA PHE A 21 18.61 -28.36 11.19
C PHE A 21 18.10 -27.88 12.57
N ILE A 22 18.33 -26.62 12.96
CA ILE A 22 17.79 -26.06 14.21
C ILE A 22 16.30 -25.64 14.05
N SER A 23 15.78 -25.60 12.82
CA SER A 23 14.41 -25.15 12.51
C SER A 23 13.29 -26.15 12.84
N THR A 24 13.59 -27.35 13.35
CA THR A 24 12.59 -28.40 13.62
C THR A 24 12.52 -28.73 15.13
N PRO A 25 11.45 -28.33 15.84
CA PRO A 25 11.27 -28.71 17.24
C PRO A 25 10.74 -30.14 17.34
N PHE A 26 11.60 -31.07 17.75
CA PHE A 26 11.16 -32.33 18.37
C PHE A 26 11.15 -32.16 19.90
N PRO A 27 10.10 -32.59 20.62
CA PRO A 27 10.01 -32.42 22.06
C PRO A 27 10.79 -33.53 22.78
N THR A 28 11.96 -33.21 23.32
CA THR A 28 12.65 -34.07 24.29
C THR A 28 12.08 -33.86 25.69
N VAL A 29 11.30 -34.83 26.16
CA VAL A 29 10.98 -34.99 27.58
C VAL A 29 12.24 -35.42 28.32
N LEU A 30 12.66 -34.68 29.35
CA LEU A 30 13.60 -35.16 30.35
C LEU A 30 13.16 -34.70 31.75
N ALA A 31 13.40 -35.55 32.74
CA ALA A 31 12.71 -35.53 34.02
C ALA A 31 13.34 -34.61 35.09
N ASN A 32 12.50 -34.31 36.08
CA ASN A 32 12.80 -33.84 37.44
C ASN A 32 14.27 -33.84 37.89
N ALA A 33 14.74 -32.67 38.33
CA ALA A 33 15.63 -32.55 39.47
C ALA A 33 15.02 -31.55 40.46
N LYS A 34 14.77 -32.00 41.70
CA LYS A 34 14.33 -31.11 42.78
C LYS A 34 15.50 -30.25 43.24
N HIS A 35 15.27 -28.96 43.46
CA HIS A 35 16.07 -28.16 44.36
C HIS A 35 15.17 -27.15 45.07
N GLU A 36 15.13 -27.22 46.40
CA GLU A 36 14.37 -26.29 47.24
C GLU A 36 15.09 -24.94 47.27
N PHE A 37 14.39 -23.88 46.90
CA PHE A 37 14.71 -22.50 47.25
C PHE A 37 13.38 -21.74 47.39
N ASN A 38 13.07 -21.26 48.59
CA ASN A 38 11.87 -20.44 48.83
C ASN A 38 12.00 -19.12 48.07
N ASP A 39 11.18 -18.95 47.03
CA ASP A 39 11.22 -17.78 46.15
C ASP A 39 10.01 -16.88 46.42
N PRO A 40 10.17 -15.56 46.73
CA PRO A 40 9.05 -14.62 46.90
C PRO A 40 8.06 -14.55 45.73
N HIS A 41 8.41 -15.08 44.55
CA HIS A 41 7.47 -15.29 43.45
C HIS A 41 6.28 -16.20 43.79
N GLU A 42 6.44 -17.20 44.68
CA GLU A 42 5.35 -18.13 45.03
C GLU A 42 4.25 -17.44 45.84
N VAL A 43 4.63 -16.54 46.76
CA VAL A 43 3.69 -15.69 47.53
C VAL A 43 2.90 -14.75 46.60
N LEU A 44 3.55 -14.28 45.52
CA LEU A 44 2.94 -13.36 44.56
C LEU A 44 1.98 -14.08 43.61
N LEU A 45 2.30 -15.32 43.22
CA LEU A 45 1.38 -16.23 42.51
C LEU A 45 0.18 -16.61 43.38
N HIS A 46 0.39 -16.92 44.67
CA HIS A 46 -0.70 -17.28 45.58
C HIS A 46 -1.67 -16.12 45.82
N LYS A 47 -1.17 -14.87 45.85
CA LYS A 47 -2.01 -13.66 45.85
C LYS A 47 -2.76 -13.46 44.53
N LEU A 48 -2.14 -13.79 43.39
CA LEU A 48 -2.80 -13.70 42.09
C LEU A 48 -3.94 -14.71 41.99
N GLU A 49 -3.73 -15.94 42.45
CA GLU A 49 -4.73 -17.00 42.51
C GLU A 49 -5.89 -16.64 43.44
N GLU A 50 -5.59 -16.07 44.61
CA GLU A 50 -6.60 -15.55 45.55
C GLU A 50 -7.43 -14.40 44.93
N LEU A 51 -6.81 -13.48 44.19
CA LEU A 51 -7.52 -12.43 43.46
C LEU A 51 -8.39 -12.99 42.32
N VAL A 52 -7.90 -13.97 41.55
CA VAL A 52 -8.69 -14.64 40.49
C VAL A 52 -9.88 -15.39 41.09
N LYS A 53 -9.70 -16.06 42.24
CA LYS A 53 -10.76 -16.76 42.96
C LYS A 53 -11.82 -15.78 43.50
N ASN A 54 -11.40 -14.67 44.09
CA ASN A 54 -12.32 -13.60 44.52
C ASN A 54 -13.09 -12.98 43.35
N LEU A 55 -12.42 -12.75 42.21
CA LEU A 55 -13.09 -12.24 41.00
C LEU A 55 -14.13 -13.25 40.47
N SER A 56 -13.80 -14.54 40.47
CA SER A 56 -14.71 -15.64 40.10
C SER A 56 -15.93 -15.72 41.02
N GLU A 57 -15.76 -15.55 42.33
CA GLU A 57 -16.89 -15.49 43.27
C GLU A 57 -17.78 -14.25 43.02
N VAL A 58 -17.17 -13.09 42.74
CA VAL A 58 -17.93 -11.87 42.42
C VAL A 58 -18.70 -12.01 41.10
N VAL A 59 -18.09 -12.59 40.06
CA VAL A 59 -18.74 -12.84 38.76
C VAL A 59 -19.90 -13.83 38.92
N SER A 60 -19.70 -14.96 39.61
CA SER A 60 -20.78 -15.94 39.85
C SER A 60 -21.90 -15.39 40.75
N ARG A 61 -21.59 -14.50 41.72
CA ARG A 61 -22.60 -13.73 42.46
C ARG A 61 -23.36 -12.72 41.60
N LEU A 62 -22.72 -12.16 40.57
CA LEU A 62 -23.37 -11.28 39.59
C LEU A 62 -24.26 -12.08 38.64
N GLU A 63 -23.76 -13.18 38.06
CA GLU A 63 -24.55 -14.08 37.21
C GLU A 63 -25.77 -14.64 37.94
N THR A 64 -25.63 -15.09 39.19
CA THR A 64 -26.76 -15.59 39.98
C THR A 64 -27.73 -14.50 40.43
N LYS A 65 -27.30 -13.23 40.57
CA LYS A 65 -28.22 -12.10 40.75
C LYS A 65 -28.98 -11.80 39.47
N VAL A 66 -28.28 -11.73 38.33
CA VAL A 66 -28.88 -11.49 37.01
C VAL A 66 -29.88 -12.58 36.66
N LEU A 67 -29.55 -13.87 36.87
CA LEU A 67 -30.48 -14.99 36.68
C LEU A 67 -31.73 -14.88 37.58
N LYS A 68 -31.59 -14.44 38.84
CA LYS A 68 -32.72 -14.19 39.75
C LYS A 68 -33.55 -12.94 39.40
N GLU A 69 -33.01 -12.07 38.55
CA GLU A 69 -33.69 -10.86 38.07
C GLU A 69 -34.45 -11.17 36.77
N TYR A 70 -33.89 -12.00 35.89
CA TYR A 70 -34.59 -12.59 34.76
C TYR A 70 -35.71 -13.55 35.17
N SER A 71 -35.49 -14.41 36.19
CA SER A 71 -36.51 -15.37 36.67
C SER A 71 -37.70 -14.74 37.41
N LYS A 72 -37.78 -13.40 37.49
CA LYS A 72 -38.93 -12.65 38.00
C LYS A 72 -39.81 -12.06 36.90
N ILE A 73 -39.42 -12.21 35.64
CA ILE A 73 -40.08 -11.59 34.48
C ILE A 73 -40.87 -12.62 33.65
N ASP A 74 -40.64 -13.92 33.86
CA ASP A 74 -41.10 -15.00 32.96
C ASP A 74 -42.06 -16.02 33.62
N ASP A 75 -42.88 -15.58 34.59
CA ASP A 75 -44.06 -16.35 35.04
C ASP A 75 -45.20 -16.18 34.02
N GLY A 76 -45.06 -16.77 32.83
CA GLY A 76 -46.14 -16.81 31.84
C GLY A 76 -45.80 -17.32 30.45
N VAL A 77 -46.38 -18.48 30.09
CA VAL A 77 -46.43 -19.08 28.73
C VAL A 77 -45.16 -19.81 28.27
N GLY A 78 -45.03 -21.06 28.71
CA GLY A 78 -44.08 -22.01 28.13
C GLY A 78 -44.59 -22.64 26.83
N ILE A 79 -43.73 -22.74 25.81
CA ILE A 79 -43.87 -23.61 24.63
C ILE A 79 -42.55 -24.36 24.41
N LYS A 80 -42.66 -25.60 23.94
CA LYS A 80 -41.56 -26.58 23.82
C LYS A 80 -40.52 -26.18 22.75
N ASP A 81 -39.26 -26.46 23.04
CA ASP A 81 -38.21 -26.58 22.01
C ASP A 81 -38.49 -27.76 21.08
N GLU A 82 -38.50 -27.51 19.77
CA GLU A 82 -38.25 -28.55 18.77
C GLU A 82 -37.32 -28.02 17.67
N ILE A 83 -36.18 -28.69 17.52
CA ILE A 83 -35.08 -28.27 16.65
C ILE A 83 -35.42 -28.62 15.20
N SER A 84 -35.49 -27.63 14.31
CA SER A 84 -35.47 -27.89 12.86
C SER A 84 -34.57 -26.91 12.10
N LEU A 85 -33.83 -27.47 11.15
CA LEU A 85 -32.68 -26.87 10.49
C LEU A 85 -33.06 -26.57 9.03
N ILE A 86 -33.33 -25.30 8.70
CA ILE A 86 -33.87 -24.93 7.38
C ILE A 86 -32.95 -23.93 6.64
N LYS A 87 -32.67 -24.30 5.37
CA LYS A 87 -31.95 -23.54 4.35
C LYS A 87 -32.61 -22.19 4.05
N TYR A 88 -31.79 -21.19 3.73
CA TYR A 88 -32.25 -20.08 2.91
C TYR A 88 -32.34 -20.51 1.44
N ASP A 89 -33.54 -20.42 0.87
CA ASP A 89 -33.77 -20.30 -0.57
C ASP A 89 -34.80 -19.18 -0.80
N GLY A 90 -34.72 -18.49 -1.94
CA GLY A 90 -35.29 -17.15 -2.09
C GLY A 90 -36.61 -17.06 -2.85
N ARG A 91 -37.54 -16.24 -2.35
CA ARG A 91 -38.46 -15.49 -3.22
C ARG A 91 -39.11 -14.30 -2.48
N MET A 92 -38.85 -13.08 -2.97
CA MET A 92 -39.69 -11.92 -2.63
C MET A 92 -41.06 -12.03 -3.32
N LYS A 93 -42.12 -11.65 -2.61
CA LYS A 93 -43.41 -11.24 -3.18
C LYS A 93 -43.89 -9.98 -2.44
N ASN A 94 -44.46 -9.04 -3.18
CA ASN A 94 -44.91 -7.74 -2.67
C ASN A 94 -46.39 -7.79 -2.26
N GLN A 95 -46.67 -7.25 -1.07
CA GLN A 95 -47.93 -6.69 -0.53
C GLN A 95 -47.60 -6.31 0.94
N GLY A 96 -48.08 -5.25 1.56
CA GLY A 96 -48.99 -4.17 1.13
C GLY A 96 -49.60 -3.51 2.37
N ASP A 97 -49.00 -2.41 2.82
CA ASP A 97 -49.45 -1.38 3.80
C ASP A 97 -49.86 -1.73 5.27
N GLU A 98 -49.61 -0.73 6.13
CA GLU A 98 -50.08 -0.47 7.52
C GLU A 98 -49.93 -1.59 8.59
N GLU A 99 -49.10 -1.45 9.64
CA GLU A 99 -49.20 -0.44 10.70
C GLU A 99 -47.88 -0.16 11.44
N LYS A 100 -47.78 1.04 12.05
CA LYS A 100 -46.65 1.45 12.90
C LYS A 100 -46.61 0.70 14.24
N LYS A 101 -45.81 -0.38 14.32
CA LYS A 101 -45.19 -0.78 15.59
C LYS A 101 -43.71 -0.43 15.58
N LYS A 102 -43.33 0.54 16.43
CA LYS A 102 -41.91 0.81 16.76
C LYS A 102 -41.35 -0.43 17.47
N GLY A 103 -40.87 -1.40 16.69
CA GLY A 103 -40.03 -2.46 17.21
C GLY A 103 -38.78 -1.83 17.78
N VAL A 104 -38.64 -1.81 19.10
CA VAL A 104 -37.38 -1.51 19.76
C VAL A 104 -36.42 -2.62 19.35
N SER A 105 -35.56 -2.32 18.37
CA SER A 105 -34.48 -3.20 17.99
C SER A 105 -33.49 -3.26 19.14
N VAL A 106 -33.64 -4.27 20.01
CA VAL A 106 -32.65 -4.60 21.04
C VAL A 106 -31.42 -5.10 20.29
N THR A 107 -30.55 -4.17 19.90
CA THR A 107 -29.26 -4.49 19.29
C THR A 107 -28.40 -5.12 20.38
N LYS A 108 -28.41 -6.46 20.40
CA LYS A 108 -27.49 -7.29 21.18
C LYS A 108 -26.08 -6.74 20.98
N TYR A 109 -25.46 -6.24 22.05
CA TYR A 109 -24.12 -5.62 22.02
C TYR A 109 -23.14 -6.51 21.24
N SER A 110 -22.52 -5.94 20.21
CA SER A 110 -21.75 -6.72 19.23
C SER A 110 -20.28 -6.28 19.24
N PRO A 111 -19.41 -6.90 20.07
CA PRO A 111 -18.03 -6.45 20.28
C PRO A 111 -17.11 -6.59 19.06
N PHE A 112 -17.64 -6.86 17.86
CA PHE A 112 -16.90 -7.02 16.61
C PHE A 112 -15.99 -5.82 16.29
N TRP A 113 -16.36 -4.60 16.68
CA TRP A 113 -15.46 -3.45 16.54
C TRP A 113 -14.25 -3.55 17.48
N SER A 114 -14.47 -3.67 18.79
CA SER A 114 -13.43 -3.66 19.83
C SER A 114 -12.51 -4.90 19.77
N GLU A 115 -13.01 -6.05 19.31
CA GLU A 115 -12.19 -7.24 19.05
C GLU A 115 -11.18 -7.05 17.90
N ARG A 116 -11.56 -6.30 16.86
CA ARG A 116 -10.80 -6.18 15.61
C ARG A 116 -10.01 -4.88 15.51
N PHE A 117 -10.42 -3.86 16.26
CA PHE A 117 -9.79 -2.56 16.35
C PHE A 117 -9.57 -2.20 17.82
N ARG A 118 -8.31 -2.23 18.25
CA ARG A 118 -7.92 -1.77 19.58
C ARG A 118 -8.07 -0.26 19.63
N PHE A 119 -8.94 0.22 20.52
CA PHE A 119 -9.05 1.64 20.86
C PHE A 119 -7.69 2.19 21.32
N MET A 120 -7.35 3.40 20.87
CA MET A 120 -6.14 4.12 21.29
C MET A 120 -6.50 5.38 22.06
N SER A 121 -7.33 6.23 21.47
CA SER A 121 -7.78 7.49 22.04
C SER A 121 -9.04 7.98 21.31
N ALA A 122 -9.78 8.89 21.95
CA ALA A 122 -10.84 9.66 21.32
C ALA A 122 -10.74 11.12 21.76
N LEU A 123 -11.10 12.00 20.85
CA LEU A 123 -10.96 13.44 20.99
C LEU A 123 -12.30 14.10 20.65
N LYS A 124 -12.64 15.14 21.40
CA LYS A 124 -13.75 16.03 21.06
C LYS A 124 -13.16 17.36 20.58
N LEU A 125 -13.45 17.71 19.32
CA LEU A 125 -13.14 19.02 18.76
C LEU A 125 -14.15 20.07 19.25
N GLY A 126 -13.85 21.36 19.07
CA GLY A 126 -14.82 22.44 19.29
C GLY A 126 -15.64 22.82 18.03
N SER A 127 -15.63 21.94 17.04
CA SER A 127 -16.12 22.15 15.67
C SER A 127 -16.16 20.82 14.90
N ALA A 128 -16.92 20.74 13.81
CA ALA A 128 -16.98 19.52 13.01
C ALA A 128 -15.65 19.23 12.28
N ALA A 129 -15.18 17.98 12.33
CA ALA A 129 -14.04 17.51 11.54
C ALA A 129 -14.41 17.40 10.05
N THR A 130 -13.62 18.01 9.17
CA THR A 130 -13.90 18.09 7.72
C THR A 130 -12.92 17.32 6.85
N CYS A 131 -11.68 17.12 7.32
CA CYS A 131 -10.72 16.21 6.69
C CYS A 131 -9.71 15.67 7.72
N ILE A 132 -9.10 14.51 7.45
CA ILE A 132 -8.07 13.90 8.30
C ILE A 132 -6.88 13.49 7.44
N ASN A 133 -5.66 13.75 7.91
CA ASN A 133 -4.41 13.32 7.27
C ASN A 133 -3.43 12.79 8.33
N ILE A 134 -2.66 11.76 8.00
CA ILE A 134 -1.61 11.23 8.90
C ILE A 134 -0.28 11.80 8.44
N LEU A 135 0.36 12.56 9.32
CA LEU A 135 1.60 13.27 9.01
C LEU A 135 2.76 12.28 8.87
N PRO A 136 3.78 12.57 8.03
CA PRO A 136 4.80 11.59 7.65
C PRO A 136 5.85 11.31 8.73
N PHE A 137 5.67 11.80 9.95
CA PHE A 137 6.55 11.56 11.10
C PHE A 137 6.35 10.14 11.65
N ARG A 138 7.46 9.50 12.01
CA ARG A 138 7.48 8.19 12.64
C ARG A 138 8.14 8.25 14.01
N ASP A 139 7.63 7.46 14.95
CA ASP A 139 8.32 7.20 16.21
C ASP A 139 9.51 6.25 16.02
N TYR A 140 10.24 5.96 17.09
CA TYR A 140 11.40 5.07 17.09
C TYR A 140 11.04 3.61 16.76
N GLU A 141 9.77 3.22 16.89
CA GLU A 141 9.23 1.90 16.50
C GLU A 141 8.83 1.86 15.02
N GLY A 142 8.81 3.02 14.35
CA GLY A 142 8.44 3.19 12.94
C GLY A 142 6.95 3.41 12.67
N PHE A 143 6.12 3.55 13.71
CA PHE A 143 4.69 3.86 13.60
C PHE A 143 4.45 5.36 13.40
N SER A 144 3.32 5.71 12.80
CA SER A 144 2.90 7.10 12.61
C SER A 144 2.74 7.85 13.95
N LYS A 145 3.46 8.97 14.11
CA LYS A 145 3.52 9.74 15.37
C LYS A 145 2.37 10.73 15.53
N TYR A 146 2.04 11.46 14.46
CA TYR A 146 1.07 12.57 14.49
C TYR A 146 -0.06 12.43 13.46
N VAL A 147 -1.23 12.97 13.82
CA VAL A 147 -2.42 13.03 12.97
C VAL A 147 -2.92 14.47 12.88
N GLY A 148 -3.05 14.99 11.65
CA GLY A 148 -3.67 16.27 11.37
C GLY A 148 -5.17 16.13 11.10
N VAL A 149 -5.99 16.99 11.69
CA VAL A 149 -7.44 17.07 11.44
C VAL A 149 -7.82 18.51 11.11
N GLY A 150 -8.49 18.72 9.99
CA GLY A 150 -9.06 20.00 9.60
C GLY A 150 -10.48 20.17 10.14
N ASP A 151 -10.87 21.41 10.44
CA ASP A 151 -12.23 21.75 10.89
C ASP A 151 -13.00 22.64 9.90
N GLU A 152 -14.28 22.88 10.22
CA GLU A 152 -15.19 23.76 9.47
C GLU A 152 -14.85 25.25 9.53
N ARG A 153 -14.00 25.69 10.47
CA ARG A 153 -13.62 27.10 10.70
C ARG A 153 -12.26 27.45 10.10
N GLY A 154 -11.63 26.52 9.37
CA GLY A 154 -10.32 26.72 8.76
C GLY A 154 -9.15 26.57 9.73
N ARG A 155 -9.33 25.80 10.81
CA ARG A 155 -8.25 25.38 11.71
C ARG A 155 -7.77 23.97 11.38
N VAL A 156 -6.52 23.71 11.74
CA VAL A 156 -5.89 22.39 11.71
C VAL A 156 -5.40 22.06 13.12
N TYR A 157 -5.86 20.93 13.64
CA TYR A 157 -5.39 20.36 14.88
C TYR A 157 -4.37 19.25 14.58
N VAL A 158 -3.29 19.17 15.35
CA VAL A 158 -2.34 18.05 15.27
C VAL A 158 -2.29 17.32 16.60
N PHE A 159 -2.62 16.03 16.56
CA PHE A 159 -2.71 15.15 17.71
C PHE A 159 -1.59 14.10 17.71
N LEU A 160 -1.13 13.73 18.89
CA LEU A 160 -0.36 12.52 19.12
C LEU A 160 -1.25 11.27 19.15
N ARG A 161 -0.64 10.11 18.92
CA ARG A 161 -1.32 8.80 18.93
C ARG A 161 -2.02 8.44 20.26
N ASN A 162 -1.66 9.07 21.36
CA ASN A 162 -2.30 8.92 22.68
C ASN A 162 -3.53 9.84 22.87
N GLY A 163 -3.77 10.79 21.95
CA GLY A 163 -4.83 11.79 22.03
C GLY A 163 -4.34 13.20 22.37
N ASP A 164 -3.10 13.41 22.79
CA ASP A 164 -2.66 14.75 23.22
C ASP A 164 -2.67 15.74 22.04
N VAL A 165 -3.24 16.92 22.26
CA VAL A 165 -3.22 18.03 21.30
C VAL A 165 -1.87 18.73 21.38
N VAL A 166 -1.09 18.67 20.31
CA VAL A 166 0.24 19.30 20.26
C VAL A 166 0.18 20.66 19.55
N VAL A 167 -0.73 20.79 18.59
CA VAL A 167 -0.91 22.03 17.82
C VAL A 167 -2.39 22.28 17.60
N GLU A 168 -2.86 23.50 17.90
CA GLU A 168 -4.05 24.11 17.30
C GLU A 168 -3.57 25.25 16.41
N PHE A 169 -3.82 25.16 15.10
CA PHE A 169 -3.29 26.08 14.11
C PHE A 169 -4.42 26.71 13.28
N TYR A 170 -4.46 28.03 13.20
CA TYR A 170 -5.35 28.74 12.28
C TYR A 170 -4.67 28.93 10.92
N THR A 171 -5.30 28.48 9.84
CA THR A 171 -4.68 28.45 8.50
C THR A 171 -4.58 29.81 7.80
N GLU A 172 -5.08 30.89 8.42
CA GLU A 172 -5.29 32.22 7.79
C GLU A 172 -6.42 32.25 6.75
N CYS A 173 -7.39 31.35 6.86
CA CYS A 173 -8.59 31.32 6.03
C CYS A 173 -9.79 30.82 6.84
N GLU A 174 -10.89 31.57 6.91
CA GLU A 174 -12.11 31.23 7.67
C GLU A 174 -13.02 30.21 6.95
N SER A 175 -12.50 29.50 5.93
CA SER A 175 -13.24 28.50 5.16
C SER A 175 -12.92 27.08 5.63
N PRO A 176 -13.90 26.15 5.67
CA PRO A 176 -13.67 24.74 5.98
C PRO A 176 -12.47 24.12 5.23
N VAL A 177 -11.64 23.34 5.94
CA VAL A 177 -10.53 22.59 5.35
C VAL A 177 -11.07 21.27 4.80
N VAL A 178 -11.26 21.17 3.49
CA VAL A 178 -11.93 20.02 2.84
C VAL A 178 -10.95 18.99 2.29
N ALA A 179 -9.70 19.38 2.03
CA ALA A 179 -8.64 18.48 1.60
C ALA A 179 -7.32 18.81 2.34
N MET A 180 -6.52 17.78 2.61
CA MET A 180 -5.20 17.94 3.22
C MET A 180 -4.26 16.87 2.70
N VAL A 181 -3.05 17.26 2.30
CA VAL A 181 -1.97 16.36 1.92
C VAL A 181 -0.68 16.76 2.64
N SER A 182 0.10 15.76 3.07
CA SER A 182 1.36 15.96 3.77
C SER A 182 2.51 15.21 3.11
N TYR A 183 3.72 15.74 3.19
CA TYR A 183 4.94 15.10 2.70
C TYR A 183 6.17 15.53 3.51
N MET A 184 7.14 14.62 3.63
CA MET A 184 8.39 14.89 4.34
C MET A 184 9.27 15.82 3.50
N SER A 185 9.93 16.78 4.16
CA SER A 185 10.98 17.62 3.57
C SER A 185 12.20 16.76 3.17
N VAL A 186 13.20 17.38 2.55
CA VAL A 186 14.50 16.71 2.32
C VAL A 186 15.17 16.43 3.67
N TYR A 187 14.97 17.32 4.64
CA TYR A 187 15.37 17.15 6.03
C TYR A 187 14.27 16.39 6.79
N LYS A 188 14.59 15.22 7.35
CA LYS A 188 13.61 14.28 7.95
C LYS A 188 12.86 14.80 9.20
N ASN A 189 13.25 15.97 9.71
CA ASN A 189 12.68 16.58 10.92
C ASN A 189 11.61 17.64 10.57
N GLU A 190 11.42 17.92 9.28
CA GLU A 190 10.45 18.89 8.77
C GLU A 190 9.53 18.21 7.76
N SER A 191 8.27 18.58 7.76
CA SER A 191 7.28 18.18 6.76
C SER A 191 6.50 19.39 6.30
N PHE A 192 5.87 19.28 5.13
CA PHE A 192 4.94 20.27 4.64
C PHE A 192 3.54 19.68 4.59
N VAL A 193 2.56 20.50 4.99
CA VAL A 193 1.13 20.22 4.96
C VAL A 193 0.50 21.24 4.04
N VAL A 194 -0.16 20.77 2.98
CA VAL A 194 -0.94 21.61 2.07
C VAL A 194 -2.41 21.38 2.37
N THR A 195 -3.13 22.47 2.61
CA THR A 195 -4.56 22.52 2.91
C THR A 195 -5.32 23.05 1.70
N GLY A 196 -6.52 22.49 1.47
CA GLY A 196 -7.42 22.89 0.40
C GLY A 196 -8.78 23.22 1.01
N HIS A 197 -9.29 24.41 0.71
CA HIS A 197 -10.45 24.98 1.37
C HIS A 197 -11.72 24.94 0.51
N ARG A 198 -12.88 24.99 1.16
CA ARG A 198 -14.19 25.02 0.48
C ARG A 198 -14.39 26.25 -0.42
N ASN A 199 -13.75 27.38 -0.12
CA ASN A 199 -13.71 28.58 -0.97
C ASN A 199 -12.66 28.53 -2.11
N GLY A 200 -12.02 27.37 -2.32
CA GLY A 200 -11.01 27.15 -3.35
C GLY A 200 -9.60 27.66 -3.01
N ALA A 201 -9.38 28.19 -1.80
CA ALA A 201 -8.03 28.58 -1.36
C ALA A 201 -7.13 27.34 -1.17
N ILE A 202 -5.84 27.52 -1.46
CA ILE A 202 -4.80 26.49 -1.25
C ILE A 202 -3.63 27.13 -0.51
N LEU A 203 -3.32 26.59 0.67
CA LEU A 203 -2.33 27.15 1.59
C LEU A 203 -1.30 26.07 1.94
N MET A 204 -0.06 26.48 2.14
CA MET A 204 1.06 25.60 2.45
C MET A 204 1.65 25.99 3.79
N HIS A 205 1.75 25.00 4.67
CA HIS A 205 2.25 25.14 6.03
C HIS A 205 3.45 24.22 6.22
N LYS A 206 4.45 24.69 6.97
CA LYS A 206 5.60 23.91 7.42
C LYS A 206 5.31 23.39 8.82
N VAL A 207 5.63 22.13 9.07
CA VAL A 207 5.47 21.44 10.36
C VAL A 207 6.79 20.79 10.72
N TYR A 208 7.37 21.12 11.87
CA TYR A 208 8.69 20.61 12.29
C TYR A 208 8.80 20.36 13.78
N GLU A 209 9.64 19.39 14.15
CA GLU A 209 9.97 19.11 15.56
C GLU A 209 11.08 20.05 16.02
N ARG A 210 10.76 20.94 16.97
CA ARG A 210 11.73 21.79 17.67
C ARG A 210 12.18 21.07 18.94
N LEU A 211 13.48 20.77 19.00
CA LEU A 211 14.14 20.31 20.22
C LEU A 211 14.21 21.49 21.19
N ASN A 212 13.55 21.37 22.35
CA ASN A 212 13.86 22.22 23.49
C ASN A 212 15.05 21.60 24.26
N GLY A 213 15.69 22.38 25.14
CA GLY A 213 16.83 21.90 25.94
C GLY A 213 16.47 20.87 27.01
N GLU A 214 15.17 20.66 27.24
CA GLU A 214 14.57 19.59 28.03
C GLU A 214 13.99 18.54 27.06
N GLU A 215 14.06 17.26 27.40
CA GLU A 215 14.02 16.10 26.47
C GLU A 215 12.76 15.94 25.58
N LEU A 216 11.76 16.82 25.68
CA LEU A 216 10.59 16.84 24.80
C LEU A 216 10.82 17.68 23.53
N SER A 217 10.58 17.06 22.37
CA SER A 217 10.38 17.77 21.11
C SER A 217 8.99 18.40 21.06
N SER A 218 8.93 19.73 20.89
CA SER A 218 7.68 20.44 20.62
C SER A 218 7.42 20.48 19.11
N LEU A 219 6.19 20.18 18.67
CA LEU A 219 5.83 20.30 17.26
C LEU A 219 5.38 21.74 16.98
N VAL A 220 5.95 22.36 15.95
CA VAL A 220 5.61 23.72 15.53
C VAL A 220 5.01 23.68 14.13
N MET A 221 3.97 24.47 13.88
CA MET A 221 3.32 24.65 12.59
C MET A 221 3.26 26.14 12.23
N GLU A 222 3.62 26.48 10.99
CA GLU A 222 3.66 27.86 10.48
C GLU A 222 3.21 27.91 9.01
N THR A 223 2.49 28.95 8.58
CA THR A 223 2.17 29.15 7.16
C THR A 223 3.41 29.66 6.43
N VAL A 224 3.76 29.03 5.31
CA VAL A 224 4.92 29.41 4.49
C VAL A 224 4.56 29.86 3.07
N GLY A 225 3.32 29.62 2.62
CA GLY A 225 2.89 30.09 1.30
C GLY A 225 1.38 30.03 1.08
N LYS A 226 0.88 30.92 0.21
CA LYS A 226 -0.50 30.93 -0.28
C LYS A 226 -0.46 30.71 -1.78
N PHE A 227 -0.92 29.56 -2.25
CA PHE A 227 -0.81 29.15 -3.65
C PHE A 227 -1.99 29.69 -4.48
N VAL A 228 -3.15 29.75 -3.85
CA VAL A 228 -4.41 30.23 -4.45
C VAL A 228 -5.17 31.00 -3.39
N GLU A 229 -5.49 32.26 -3.70
CA GLU A 229 -6.44 33.06 -2.93
C GLU A 229 -7.87 32.51 -3.09
N GLY A 230 -8.68 32.62 -2.03
CA GLY A 230 -10.08 32.21 -2.06
C GLY A 230 -10.90 32.97 -3.11
N ASN A 231 -12.13 32.50 -3.35
CA ASN A 231 -13.05 32.87 -4.46
C ASN A 231 -12.94 31.95 -5.69
N ARG A 232 -12.70 30.65 -5.48
CA ARG A 232 -12.79 29.61 -6.51
C ARG A 232 -13.73 28.48 -6.07
N LEU A 233 -13.94 27.51 -6.96
CA LEU A 233 -14.68 26.30 -6.65
C LEU A 233 -14.02 25.50 -5.52
N PRO A 234 -14.79 24.74 -4.72
CA PRO A 234 -14.25 23.91 -3.65
C PRO A 234 -13.16 22.95 -4.15
N ILE A 235 -12.08 22.82 -3.37
CA ILE A 235 -11.06 21.81 -3.63
C ILE A 235 -11.60 20.43 -3.27
N THR A 236 -11.47 19.44 -4.15
CA THR A 236 -11.95 18.08 -3.93
C THR A 236 -10.83 17.08 -3.66
N THR A 237 -9.63 17.35 -4.16
CA THR A 237 -8.49 16.42 -4.03
C THR A 237 -7.18 17.19 -4.04
N LEU A 238 -6.30 16.86 -3.09
CA LEU A 238 -4.91 17.28 -3.05
C LEU A 238 -4.00 16.05 -2.99
N GLU A 239 -3.03 15.95 -3.90
CA GLU A 239 -2.06 14.86 -3.96
C GLU A 239 -0.67 15.40 -4.33
N VAL A 240 0.38 14.69 -3.91
CA VAL A 240 1.78 15.11 -4.14
C VAL A 240 2.49 14.10 -5.03
N HIS A 241 3.09 14.60 -6.10
CA HIS A 241 3.85 13.80 -7.06
C HIS A 241 5.34 14.19 -7.06
N HIS A 242 6.20 13.17 -7.03
CA HIS A 242 7.65 13.33 -6.97
C HIS A 242 8.27 13.02 -8.33
N VAL A 243 9.03 13.96 -8.90
CA VAL A 243 9.75 13.82 -10.17
C VAL A 243 11.23 14.11 -9.94
N GLY A 244 12.01 13.05 -9.73
CA GLY A 244 13.40 13.18 -9.30
C GLY A 244 13.48 13.86 -7.93
N ARG A 245 14.07 15.06 -7.88
CA ARG A 245 14.12 15.91 -6.67
C ARG A 245 12.95 16.89 -6.56
N MET A 246 12.23 17.15 -7.66
CA MET A 246 11.13 18.12 -7.66
C MET A 246 9.85 17.52 -7.10
N ARG A 247 9.11 18.32 -6.33
CA ARG A 247 7.77 17.98 -5.86
C ARG A 247 6.75 18.86 -6.57
N TYR A 248 5.68 18.23 -7.05
CA TYR A 248 4.53 18.88 -7.66
C TYR A 248 3.30 18.61 -6.82
N ILE A 249 2.57 19.67 -6.46
CA ILE A 249 1.31 19.59 -5.75
C ILE A 249 0.21 19.60 -6.81
N LEU A 250 -0.56 18.52 -6.88
CA LEU A 250 -1.73 18.41 -7.75
C LEU A 250 -2.98 18.76 -6.95
N CYS A 251 -3.79 19.63 -7.52
CA CYS A 251 -5.07 20.04 -6.99
C CYS A 251 -6.17 19.78 -8.03
N THR A 252 -7.32 19.27 -7.58
CA THR A 252 -8.54 19.17 -8.38
C THR A 252 -9.66 19.95 -7.70
N ASP A 253 -10.37 20.78 -8.47
CA ASP A 253 -11.54 21.51 -8.00
C ASP A 253 -12.86 20.76 -8.31
N LEU A 254 -13.99 21.29 -7.85
CA LEU A 254 -15.30 20.71 -8.08
C LEU A 254 -15.69 20.57 -9.56
N SER A 255 -15.12 21.36 -10.48
CA SER A 255 -15.33 21.20 -11.93
C SER A 255 -14.54 20.05 -12.53
N GLY A 256 -13.57 19.49 -11.79
CA GLY A 256 -12.61 18.50 -12.27
C GLY A 256 -11.37 19.10 -12.91
N LYS A 257 -11.20 20.43 -12.89
CA LYS A 257 -9.99 21.10 -13.41
C LYS A 257 -8.78 20.71 -12.56
N VAL A 258 -7.74 20.19 -13.20
CA VAL A 258 -6.49 19.82 -12.53
C VAL A 258 -5.52 21.00 -12.63
N GLN A 259 -5.07 21.51 -11.48
CA GLN A 259 -4.00 22.51 -11.38
C GLN A 259 -2.76 21.86 -10.76
N VAL A 260 -1.58 22.19 -11.28
CA VAL A 260 -0.30 21.70 -10.78
C VAL A 260 0.53 22.87 -10.32
N PHE A 261 1.00 22.82 -9.08
CA PHE A 261 1.87 23.83 -8.47
C PHE A 261 3.26 23.22 -8.22
N ARG A 262 4.29 24.06 -8.26
CA ARG A 262 5.63 23.73 -7.72
C ARG A 262 5.60 23.83 -6.20
N GLU A 263 6.61 23.26 -5.54
CA GLU A 263 6.86 23.41 -4.10
C GLU A 263 6.99 24.87 -3.65
N GLU A 264 7.44 25.76 -4.53
CA GLU A 264 7.49 27.23 -4.35
C GLU A 264 6.12 27.94 -4.44
N GLY A 265 5.03 27.20 -4.72
CA GLY A 265 3.68 27.75 -4.90
C GLY A 265 3.36 28.34 -6.27
N THR A 266 4.35 28.49 -7.15
CA THR A 266 4.11 28.93 -8.54
C THR A 266 3.23 27.90 -9.29
N LEU A 267 2.21 28.37 -10.01
CA LEU A 267 1.43 27.52 -10.91
C LEU A 267 2.33 27.01 -12.05
N TYR A 268 2.52 25.70 -12.13
CA TYR A 268 3.24 25.03 -13.22
C TYR A 268 2.36 24.88 -14.47
N GLY A 269 1.07 24.64 -14.28
CA GLY A 269 0.08 24.60 -15.36
C GLY A 269 -1.28 24.11 -14.89
N SER A 270 -2.25 24.09 -15.80
CA SER A 270 -3.56 23.48 -15.55
C SER A 270 -4.09 22.76 -16.79
N ALA A 271 -4.82 21.67 -16.58
CA ALA A 271 -5.43 20.87 -17.62
C ALA A 271 -6.88 20.51 -17.24
N MET A 272 -7.76 20.44 -18.24
CA MET A 272 -9.17 20.07 -18.05
C MET A 272 -9.41 18.66 -18.60
N PRO A 273 -9.69 17.66 -17.75
CA PRO A 273 -10.19 16.35 -18.18
C PRO A 273 -11.64 16.45 -18.69
N ARG A 274 -12.10 15.45 -19.44
CA ARG A 274 -13.52 15.35 -19.84
C ARG A 274 -14.41 14.78 -18.73
N SER A 275 -13.83 13.97 -17.84
CA SER A 275 -14.53 13.38 -16.69
C SER A 275 -13.79 13.71 -15.40
N ARG A 276 -14.54 14.09 -14.36
CA ARG A 276 -13.97 14.61 -13.12
C ARG A 276 -13.05 13.57 -12.45
N PRO A 277 -11.80 13.93 -12.10
CA PRO A 277 -10.90 13.07 -11.34
C PRO A 277 -11.39 12.87 -9.91
N LEU A 278 -11.35 11.63 -9.44
CA LEU A 278 -11.78 11.23 -8.10
C LEU A 278 -10.62 10.85 -7.20
N VAL A 279 -9.57 10.22 -7.74
CA VAL A 279 -8.38 9.84 -6.98
C VAL A 279 -7.16 9.67 -7.89
N PHE A 280 -5.99 10.15 -7.44
CA PHE A 280 -4.71 9.93 -8.13
C PHE A 280 -3.97 8.72 -7.58
N LEU A 281 -3.24 8.04 -8.46
CA LEU A 281 -2.39 6.91 -8.12
C LEU A 281 -1.07 7.42 -7.54
N LYS A 282 -0.88 7.33 -6.22
CA LYS A 282 0.35 7.83 -5.56
C LYS A 282 1.64 7.41 -6.30
N GLN A 283 2.49 8.40 -6.58
CA GLN A 283 3.75 8.29 -7.32
C GLN A 283 3.62 7.92 -8.82
N ARG A 284 2.44 8.02 -9.44
CA ARG A 284 2.24 8.01 -10.90
C ARG A 284 1.25 9.10 -11.29
N LEU A 285 1.43 9.76 -12.44
CA LEU A 285 0.48 10.75 -12.94
C LEU A 285 -0.69 10.06 -13.66
N LEU A 286 -1.33 9.14 -12.95
CA LEU A 286 -2.48 8.35 -13.37
C LEU A 286 -3.60 8.59 -12.36
N PHE A 287 -4.84 8.67 -12.82
CA PHE A 287 -6.00 8.91 -11.97
C PHE A 287 -7.22 8.13 -12.44
N LEU A 288 -8.17 7.92 -11.54
CA LEU A 288 -9.50 7.40 -11.87
C LEU A 288 -10.49 8.56 -11.92
N THR A 289 -11.42 8.51 -12.86
CA THR A 289 -12.49 9.50 -13.07
C THR A 289 -13.86 8.85 -12.87
N GLU A 290 -14.92 9.65 -12.87
CA GLU A 290 -16.30 9.16 -12.76
C GLU A 290 -16.65 8.12 -13.85
N THR A 291 -16.17 8.28 -15.09
CA THR A 291 -16.45 7.36 -16.22
C THR A 291 -15.30 6.40 -16.56
N GLY A 292 -14.09 6.61 -16.04
CA GLY A 292 -12.90 6.04 -16.65
C GLY A 292 -11.61 6.20 -15.86
N ALA A 293 -10.51 6.34 -16.59
CA ALA A 293 -9.20 6.66 -16.06
C ALA A 293 -8.49 7.67 -16.95
N GLY A 294 -7.57 8.42 -16.35
CA GLY A 294 -6.74 9.38 -17.06
C GLY A 294 -5.26 9.30 -16.69
N SER A 295 -4.44 9.94 -17.51
CA SER A 295 -3.04 10.24 -17.25
C SER A 295 -2.76 11.71 -17.50
N LEU A 296 -1.82 12.29 -16.75
CA LEU A 296 -1.36 13.66 -16.95
C LEU A 296 0.12 13.62 -17.33
N ASP A 297 0.48 14.19 -18.48
CA ASP A 297 1.88 14.43 -18.83
C ASP A 297 2.27 15.86 -18.42
N LEU A 298 3.17 15.98 -17.45
CA LEU A 298 3.66 17.27 -16.99
C LEU A 298 4.45 18.03 -18.07
N ARG A 299 5.06 17.35 -19.06
CA ARG A 299 5.91 18.02 -20.06
C ARG A 299 5.15 18.96 -20.98
N ASN A 300 3.90 18.62 -21.28
CA ASN A 300 3.03 19.33 -22.21
C ASN A 300 1.68 19.75 -21.58
N MET A 301 1.47 19.40 -20.31
CA MET A 301 0.21 19.58 -19.57
C MET A 301 -1.01 19.00 -20.29
N ARG A 302 -0.85 17.88 -21.01
CA ARG A 302 -1.93 17.18 -21.71
C ARG A 302 -2.44 15.99 -20.90
N ILE A 303 -3.73 15.72 -21.06
CA ILE A 303 -4.42 14.61 -20.41
C ILE A 303 -4.66 13.47 -21.42
N LYS A 304 -4.09 12.30 -21.11
CA LYS A 304 -4.52 10.96 -21.55
C LYS A 304 -5.88 10.61 -20.94
N GLU A 305 -6.90 10.21 -21.69
CA GLU A 305 -8.12 9.61 -21.13
C GLU A 305 -8.47 8.28 -21.80
N SER A 306 -9.08 7.37 -21.05
CA SER A 306 -9.58 6.08 -21.51
C SER A 306 -10.76 5.63 -20.64
N GLU A 307 -11.83 5.15 -21.28
CA GLU A 307 -12.98 4.56 -20.59
C GLU A 307 -12.58 3.28 -19.84
N CYS A 308 -13.27 2.96 -18.74
CA CYS A 308 -12.97 1.77 -17.97
C CYS A 308 -13.85 0.59 -18.38
N GLU A 309 -13.23 -0.48 -18.88
CA GLU A 309 -13.93 -1.69 -19.33
C GLU A 309 -14.76 -2.29 -18.19
N GLY A 310 -16.09 -2.34 -18.37
CA GLY A 310 -17.02 -2.97 -17.43
C GLY A 310 -17.72 -2.02 -16.43
N LEU A 311 -17.61 -0.70 -16.57
CA LEU A 311 -18.51 0.23 -15.86
C LEU A 311 -19.91 0.35 -16.49
N ASN A 312 -20.12 -0.09 -17.74
CA ASN A 312 -21.43 -0.16 -18.41
C ASN A 312 -22.22 1.17 -18.33
N HIS A 313 -21.55 2.31 -18.54
CA HIS A 313 -22.10 3.68 -18.42
C HIS A 313 -22.58 4.11 -17.02
N SER A 314 -22.45 3.27 -15.99
CA SER A 314 -22.59 3.73 -14.60
C SER A 314 -21.48 4.72 -14.24
N LEU A 315 -21.78 5.66 -13.34
CA LEU A 315 -20.81 6.65 -12.87
C LEU A 315 -20.23 6.20 -11.53
N ALA A 316 -18.92 6.18 -11.40
CA ALA A 316 -18.27 6.05 -10.10
C ALA A 316 -18.37 7.39 -9.34
N GLN A 317 -18.74 7.34 -8.07
CA GLN A 317 -18.78 8.51 -7.18
C GLN A 317 -17.50 8.64 -6.35
N ASN A 318 -16.94 7.49 -5.93
CA ASN A 318 -15.83 7.41 -4.99
C ASN A 318 -14.88 6.29 -5.39
N TYR A 319 -13.59 6.48 -5.14
CA TYR A 319 -12.55 5.46 -5.32
C TYR A 319 -11.47 5.54 -4.23
N VAL A 320 -10.89 4.39 -3.88
CA VAL A 320 -9.67 4.29 -3.08
C VAL A 320 -8.72 3.25 -3.65
N PHE A 321 -7.43 3.61 -3.78
CA PHE A 321 -6.37 2.68 -4.13
C PHE A 321 -5.97 1.80 -2.93
N GLY A 322 -5.75 0.52 -3.18
CA GLY A 322 -5.34 -0.46 -2.18
C GLY A 322 -3.98 -0.16 -1.57
N ALA A 323 -3.84 -0.44 -0.27
CA ALA A 323 -2.61 -0.20 0.50
C ALA A 323 -1.36 -0.88 -0.10
N THR A 324 -1.47 -2.17 -0.46
CA THR A 324 -0.34 -2.99 -0.93
C THR A 324 -0.19 -3.01 -2.44
N LYS A 325 -1.28 -3.19 -3.17
CA LYS A 325 -1.31 -3.31 -4.63
C LYS A 325 -1.71 -1.96 -5.23
N ARG A 326 -0.70 -1.14 -5.58
CA ARG A 326 -0.90 0.24 -6.06
C ARG A 326 -1.87 0.35 -7.25
N SER A 327 -1.85 -0.60 -8.18
CA SER A 327 -2.75 -0.64 -9.36
C SER A 327 -4.18 -1.12 -9.07
N LYS A 328 -4.49 -1.57 -7.85
CA LYS A 328 -5.81 -2.09 -7.46
C LYS A 328 -6.59 -0.97 -6.77
N ALA A 329 -7.80 -0.67 -7.26
CA ALA A 329 -8.72 0.28 -6.64
C ALA A 329 -10.06 -0.38 -6.33
N TYR A 330 -10.79 0.22 -5.39
CA TYR A 330 -12.19 -0.10 -5.10
C TYR A 330 -12.99 1.19 -5.15
N GLY A 331 -14.22 1.13 -5.61
CA GLY A 331 -15.09 2.30 -5.70
C GLY A 331 -16.55 1.93 -5.63
N PHE A 332 -17.41 2.95 -5.60
CA PHE A 332 -18.85 2.81 -5.53
C PHE A 332 -19.49 3.59 -6.67
N THR A 333 -20.49 3.00 -7.33
CA THR A 333 -21.21 3.61 -8.45
C THR A 333 -22.55 4.19 -8.03
N SER A 334 -23.06 5.11 -8.85
CA SER A 334 -24.42 5.66 -8.82
C SER A 334 -25.53 4.61 -8.69
N ASP A 335 -25.28 3.41 -9.19
CA ASP A 335 -26.24 2.29 -9.21
C ASP A 335 -26.33 1.56 -7.86
N GLY A 336 -25.47 1.91 -6.90
CA GLY A 336 -25.31 1.20 -5.64
C GLY A 336 -24.41 -0.04 -5.74
N ASP A 337 -23.41 -0.06 -6.64
CA ASP A 337 -22.49 -1.20 -6.78
C ASP A 337 -21.08 -0.90 -6.27
N LEU A 338 -20.57 -1.79 -5.42
CA LEU A 338 -19.16 -1.86 -5.07
C LEU A 338 -18.38 -2.52 -6.21
N ILE A 339 -17.52 -1.73 -6.84
CA ILE A 339 -16.64 -2.14 -7.93
C ILE A 339 -15.20 -2.33 -7.45
N HIS A 340 -14.52 -3.30 -8.04
CA HIS A 340 -13.07 -3.50 -7.94
C HIS A 340 -12.46 -3.24 -9.31
N VAL A 341 -11.62 -2.22 -9.38
CA VAL A 341 -10.99 -1.72 -10.62
C VAL A 341 -9.50 -2.02 -10.60
N LEU A 342 -8.95 -2.33 -11.77
CA LEU A 342 -7.53 -2.51 -11.99
C LEU A 342 -7.05 -1.50 -13.02
N LEU A 343 -6.13 -0.62 -12.61
CA LEU A 343 -5.48 0.38 -13.46
C LEU A 343 -4.05 -0.08 -13.74
N LEU A 344 -3.84 -0.66 -14.93
CA LEU A 344 -2.52 -1.17 -15.36
C LEU A 344 -1.85 -0.22 -16.33
N GLY A 345 -0.52 -0.28 -16.38
CA GLY A 345 0.31 0.46 -17.33
C GLY A 345 0.90 1.76 -16.77
N ASP A 346 1.36 2.60 -17.69
CA ASP A 346 2.12 3.83 -17.41
C ASP A 346 1.45 5.04 -18.08
N ILE A 347 1.97 6.25 -17.85
CA ILE A 347 1.38 7.53 -18.30
C ILE A 347 1.02 7.53 -19.80
N MET A 348 1.86 6.91 -20.65
CA MET A 348 1.62 6.84 -22.09
C MET A 348 0.60 5.76 -22.49
N ASN A 349 0.60 4.61 -21.80
CA ASN A 349 -0.15 3.41 -22.16
C ASN A 349 -0.72 2.79 -20.88
N PHE A 350 -1.96 3.14 -20.55
CA PHE A 350 -2.69 2.58 -19.41
C PHE A 350 -4.00 1.94 -19.86
N LYS A 351 -4.50 1.01 -19.05
CA LYS A 351 -5.78 0.33 -19.27
C LYS A 351 -6.53 0.21 -17.94
N CYS A 352 -7.77 0.69 -17.93
CA CYS A 352 -8.69 0.54 -16.81
C CYS A 352 -9.66 -0.62 -17.08
N ARG A 353 -9.84 -1.51 -16.10
CA ARG A 353 -10.81 -2.60 -16.19
C ARG A 353 -11.44 -2.93 -14.84
N VAL A 354 -12.77 -2.98 -14.81
CA VAL A 354 -13.55 -3.53 -13.70
C VAL A 354 -13.36 -5.06 -13.67
N ARG A 355 -13.01 -5.60 -12.50
CA ARG A 355 -12.76 -7.02 -12.27
C ARG A 355 -13.89 -7.72 -11.53
N SER A 356 -14.64 -6.99 -10.71
CA SER A 356 -15.90 -7.44 -10.13
C SER A 356 -16.80 -6.24 -9.82
N LYS A 357 -18.12 -6.42 -10.02
CA LYS A 357 -19.19 -5.50 -9.64
C LYS A 357 -20.10 -6.27 -8.66
N LYS A 358 -20.49 -5.66 -7.54
CA LYS A 358 -21.37 -6.26 -6.52
C LYS A 358 -22.32 -5.20 -5.96
N LYS A 359 -23.62 -5.40 -6.13
CA LYS A 359 -24.65 -4.54 -5.55
C LYS A 359 -24.58 -4.54 -4.03
N LEU A 360 -24.63 -3.35 -3.42
CA LEU A 360 -24.68 -3.13 -1.98
C LEU A 360 -25.64 -1.96 -1.68
N GLU A 361 -26.66 -2.23 -0.88
CA GLU A 361 -27.60 -1.21 -0.40
C GLU A 361 -26.97 -0.51 0.81
N ILE A 362 -26.21 0.55 0.54
CA ILE A 362 -25.62 1.44 1.55
C ILE A 362 -25.97 2.88 1.19
N ASN A 363 -26.55 3.61 2.14
CA ASN A 363 -26.92 5.01 1.93
C ASN A 363 -25.67 5.90 1.80
N GLU A 364 -25.80 6.98 1.04
CA GLU A 364 -24.78 8.04 0.92
C GLU A 364 -24.98 9.14 1.99
N PRO A 365 -23.94 9.93 2.33
CA PRO A 365 -22.57 9.97 1.78
C PRO A 365 -21.63 8.89 2.33
N LEU A 366 -20.66 8.49 1.52
CA LEU A 366 -19.67 7.44 1.84
C LEU A 366 -18.23 7.94 1.79
N ALA A 367 -17.42 7.48 2.74
CA ALA A 367 -15.96 7.67 2.72
C ALA A 367 -15.21 6.34 2.72
N PHE A 368 -14.11 6.28 1.96
CA PHE A 368 -13.40 5.06 1.60
C PHE A 368 -11.95 5.10 2.07
N GLN A 369 -11.52 4.07 2.81
CA GLN A 369 -10.11 3.90 3.19
C GLN A 369 -9.67 2.45 2.97
N ALA A 370 -8.51 2.26 2.35
CA ALA A 370 -7.88 0.95 2.23
C ALA A 370 -6.72 0.80 3.22
N ILE A 371 -6.66 -0.36 3.87
CA ILE A 371 -5.52 -0.80 4.69
C ILE A 371 -4.96 -2.10 4.12
N LYS A 372 -3.93 -2.66 4.77
CA LYS A 372 -3.27 -3.90 4.32
C LYS A 372 -4.21 -5.12 4.38
N GLY A 373 -4.84 -5.43 3.25
CA GLY A 373 -5.72 -6.59 3.07
C GLY A 373 -7.22 -6.31 3.24
N TYR A 374 -7.60 -5.11 3.66
CA TYR A 374 -8.98 -4.75 3.97
C TYR A 374 -9.38 -3.41 3.36
N LEU A 375 -10.66 -3.28 3.04
CA LEU A 375 -11.32 -2.05 2.63
C LEU A 375 -12.32 -1.66 3.72
N ILE A 376 -12.29 -0.41 4.14
CA ILE A 376 -13.20 0.17 5.14
C ILE A 376 -14.04 1.22 4.43
N ILE A 377 -15.36 1.11 4.58
CA ILE A 377 -16.34 2.06 4.05
C ILE A 377 -17.10 2.63 5.24
N VAL A 378 -17.17 3.95 5.36
CA VAL A 378 -17.86 4.66 6.43
C VAL A 378 -19.03 5.42 5.84
N ASN A 379 -20.21 5.25 6.43
CA ASN A 379 -21.41 6.06 6.21
C ASN A 379 -21.72 6.84 7.50
N THR A 380 -22.67 7.78 7.46
CA THR A 380 -23.16 8.59 8.59
C THR A 380 -23.70 7.79 9.78
N GLU A 381 -24.04 6.51 9.60
CA GLU A 381 -24.57 5.63 10.67
C GLU A 381 -23.69 4.43 11.01
N LYS A 382 -22.92 3.90 10.05
CA LYS A 382 -22.26 2.58 10.16
C LYS A 382 -20.90 2.54 9.45
N VAL A 383 -19.99 1.74 10.01
CA VAL A 383 -18.71 1.35 9.41
C VAL A 383 -18.82 -0.07 8.90
N PHE A 384 -18.40 -0.32 7.66
CA PHE A 384 -18.37 -1.62 7.01
C PHE A 384 -16.94 -2.04 6.70
N VAL A 385 -16.56 -3.26 7.07
CA VAL A 385 -15.20 -3.78 6.85
C VAL A 385 -15.24 -4.97 5.88
N PHE A 386 -14.54 -4.83 4.76
CA PHE A 386 -14.45 -5.85 3.72
C PHE A 386 -13.06 -6.47 3.67
N ASN A 387 -13.00 -7.80 3.64
CA ASN A 387 -11.81 -8.54 3.24
C ASN A 387 -11.60 -8.39 1.73
N VAL A 388 -10.39 -7.95 1.36
CA VAL A 388 -9.95 -7.82 -0.04
C VAL A 388 -8.58 -8.47 -0.28
N SER A 389 -8.14 -9.37 0.62
CA SER A 389 -6.89 -10.12 0.58
C SER A 389 -6.91 -11.25 -0.45
N THR A 390 -7.13 -10.91 -1.72
CA THR A 390 -7.22 -11.87 -2.83
C THR A 390 -5.90 -11.92 -3.62
N PRO A 391 -5.37 -13.14 -3.91
CA PRO A 391 -4.12 -13.31 -4.66
C PRO A 391 -4.24 -12.75 -6.08
N HIS A 392 -3.11 -12.40 -6.70
CA HIS A 392 -3.13 -11.67 -7.98
C HIS A 392 -3.61 -12.52 -9.17
N TYR A 393 -3.37 -13.83 -9.11
CA TYR A 393 -3.47 -14.74 -10.25
C TYR A 393 -4.66 -15.72 -10.20
N VAL A 394 -5.21 -16.01 -9.01
CA VAL A 394 -6.33 -16.94 -8.85
C VAL A 394 -7.61 -16.15 -8.62
N ARG A 395 -8.39 -15.97 -9.70
CA ARG A 395 -9.73 -15.37 -9.77
C ARG A 395 -9.95 -14.20 -8.80
N ALA A 396 -9.82 -12.97 -9.30
CA ALA A 396 -10.03 -11.71 -8.57
C ALA A 396 -11.29 -11.73 -7.67
N GLY A 397 -11.12 -12.10 -6.40
CA GLY A 397 -12.25 -12.29 -5.51
C GLY A 397 -12.90 -10.96 -5.17
N VAL A 398 -14.23 -10.95 -5.28
CA VAL A 398 -15.12 -9.84 -4.88
C VAL A 398 -14.85 -9.47 -3.41
N PRO A 399 -14.85 -8.18 -3.03
CA PRO A 399 -14.79 -7.78 -1.63
C PRO A 399 -15.85 -8.49 -0.78
N ARG A 400 -15.39 -9.19 0.28
CA ARG A 400 -16.26 -9.94 1.19
C ARG A 400 -16.48 -9.14 2.46
N LEU A 401 -17.72 -8.77 2.77
CA LEU A 401 -18.06 -8.14 4.05
C LEU A 401 -17.66 -9.10 5.18
N LEU A 402 -16.96 -8.59 6.19
CA LEU A 402 -16.61 -9.33 7.40
C LEU A 402 -17.61 -9.02 8.52
N PHE A 403 -17.82 -7.73 8.76
CA PHE A 403 -18.75 -7.21 9.75
C PHE A 403 -19.07 -5.74 9.46
N SER A 404 -20.09 -5.23 10.15
CA SER A 404 -20.42 -3.81 10.23
C SER A 404 -20.71 -3.45 11.68
N ALA A 405 -20.30 -2.26 12.13
CA ALA A 405 -20.59 -1.71 13.45
C ALA A 405 -21.28 -0.35 13.31
N SER A 406 -22.12 0.05 14.27
CA SER A 406 -22.72 1.40 14.23
C SER A 406 -21.76 2.45 14.79
N LEU A 407 -21.82 3.69 14.28
CA LEU A 407 -21.01 4.78 14.82
C LEU A 407 -21.40 5.11 16.27
N ASP A 408 -22.66 4.89 16.65
CA ASP A 408 -23.14 5.14 18.01
C ASP A 408 -22.70 4.05 18.99
N GLU A 409 -22.62 2.78 18.55
CA GLU A 409 -21.96 1.68 19.27
C GLU A 409 -20.48 2.02 19.51
N ILE A 410 -19.77 2.47 18.47
CA ILE A 410 -18.36 2.89 18.57
C ILE A 410 -18.19 4.07 19.54
N LYS A 411 -19.07 5.09 19.52
CA LYS A 411 -19.07 6.19 20.51
C LYS A 411 -19.28 5.69 21.94
N SER A 412 -20.28 4.83 22.13
CA SER A 412 -20.64 4.29 23.45
C SER A 412 -19.52 3.47 24.10
N SER A 413 -18.54 3.00 23.33
CA SER A 413 -17.36 2.28 23.85
C SER A 413 -16.38 3.15 24.67
N PHE A 414 -16.44 4.49 24.54
CA PHE A 414 -15.58 5.42 25.28
C PHE A 414 -16.32 6.61 25.90
N LEU A 415 -17.55 6.91 25.47
CA LEU A 415 -18.41 7.89 26.14
C LEU A 415 -19.18 7.23 27.28
N THR A 416 -18.87 7.62 28.52
CA THR A 416 -19.75 7.37 29.68
C THR A 416 -21.13 7.94 29.39
N TYR A 417 -22.20 7.23 29.78
CA TYR A 417 -23.62 7.56 29.55
C TYR A 417 -24.01 8.96 30.07
N GLN A 418 -23.70 10.01 29.31
CA GLN A 418 -24.23 11.35 29.49
C GLN A 418 -25.01 11.72 28.22
N VAL A 419 -26.32 11.83 28.44
CA VAL A 419 -27.36 12.40 27.56
C VAL A 419 -26.92 12.63 26.12
N MET A 420 -27.27 11.68 25.24
CA MET A 420 -27.42 11.97 23.83
C MET A 420 -28.42 13.12 23.69
N ASP A 421 -27.94 14.28 23.26
CA ASP A 421 -28.76 15.44 22.93
C ASP A 421 -29.46 15.13 21.58
N THR A 422 -30.52 14.32 21.65
CA THR A 422 -31.18 13.62 20.53
C THR A 422 -31.89 14.55 19.54
N ASN A 423 -31.84 15.87 19.76
CA ASN A 423 -32.55 16.89 19.00
C ASN A 423 -31.65 17.84 18.20
N LYS A 424 -30.33 17.63 18.14
CA LYS A 424 -29.56 18.21 17.02
C LYS A 424 -29.95 17.43 15.77
N GLU A 425 -30.55 18.12 14.80
CA GLU A 425 -30.81 17.56 13.47
C GLU A 425 -29.57 16.80 13.00
N ARG A 426 -29.77 15.61 12.42
CA ARG A 426 -28.68 14.84 11.80
C ARG A 426 -28.25 15.56 10.52
N VAL A 427 -27.58 16.69 10.67
CA VAL A 427 -26.89 17.40 9.59
C VAL A 427 -26.03 16.35 8.90
N GLN A 428 -26.24 16.16 7.61
CA GLN A 428 -25.67 15.07 6.84
C GLN A 428 -24.19 15.38 6.52
N VAL A 429 -23.37 15.36 7.57
CA VAL A 429 -21.93 15.64 7.50
C VAL A 429 -21.23 14.50 6.77
N MET A 430 -20.36 14.84 5.83
CA MET A 430 -19.51 13.88 5.12
C MET A 430 -18.69 13.06 6.14
N PRO A 431 -18.76 11.72 6.16
CA PRO A 431 -17.91 10.93 7.02
C PRO A 431 -16.43 11.14 6.66
N VAL A 432 -15.56 11.17 7.67
CA VAL A 432 -14.11 11.35 7.46
C VAL A 432 -13.34 10.16 8.04
N ILE A 433 -12.38 9.65 7.26
CA ILE A 433 -11.54 8.52 7.63
C ILE A 433 -10.14 8.71 7.04
N ALA A 434 -9.11 8.34 7.79
CA ALA A 434 -7.74 8.26 7.31
C ALA A 434 -7.04 7.00 7.85
N SER A 435 -6.00 6.56 7.16
CA SER A 435 -5.11 5.50 7.65
C SER A 435 -3.70 5.64 7.08
N ASP A 436 -2.71 5.19 7.85
CA ASP A 436 -1.32 5.01 7.44
C ASP A 436 -1.14 3.89 6.38
N ARG A 437 -2.26 3.24 6.01
CA ARG A 437 -2.39 2.10 5.08
C ARG A 437 -1.86 0.78 5.67
N GLU A 438 -1.42 0.78 6.92
CA GLU A 438 -0.86 -0.38 7.61
C GLU A 438 -1.75 -0.80 8.78
N SER A 439 -1.80 -0.01 9.86
CA SER A 439 -2.47 -0.39 11.11
C SER A 439 -3.19 0.75 11.84
N LEU A 440 -2.77 2.01 11.70
CA LEU A 440 -3.46 3.14 12.31
C LEU A 440 -4.67 3.52 11.46
N ILE A 441 -5.83 3.67 12.09
CA ILE A 441 -7.07 4.17 11.49
C ILE A 441 -7.58 5.29 12.37
N VAL A 442 -8.04 6.36 11.74
CA VAL A 442 -8.65 7.51 12.41
C VAL A 442 -10.02 7.76 11.78
N LEU A 443 -11.05 7.89 12.61
CA LEU A 443 -12.44 8.03 12.22
C LEU A 443 -13.02 9.32 12.79
N GLY A 444 -13.67 10.14 11.96
CA GLY A 444 -14.66 11.09 12.45
C GLY A 444 -15.95 10.35 12.78
N LEU A 445 -16.37 10.38 14.04
CA LEU A 445 -17.56 9.68 14.51
C LEU A 445 -18.81 10.57 14.43
N GLY A 446 -18.64 11.85 14.09
CA GLY A 446 -19.70 12.86 14.08
C GLY A 446 -19.94 13.44 15.48
N GLY A 447 -20.64 14.58 15.55
CA GLY A 447 -20.82 15.31 16.81
C GLY A 447 -19.51 15.82 17.41
N GLU A 448 -18.60 16.32 16.56
CA GLU A 448 -17.27 16.83 16.93
C GLU A 448 -16.24 15.76 17.39
N TYR A 449 -16.62 14.48 17.48
CA TYR A 449 -15.73 13.41 17.94
C TYR A 449 -14.86 12.81 16.84
N VAL A 450 -13.58 12.58 17.15
CA VAL A 450 -12.60 11.84 16.34
C VAL A 450 -12.01 10.71 17.17
N GLY A 451 -12.09 9.46 16.69
CA GLY A 451 -11.56 8.27 17.36
C GLY A 451 -10.33 7.70 16.63
N MET A 452 -9.33 7.27 17.38
CA MET A 452 -8.10 6.64 16.89
C MET A 452 -8.02 5.17 17.29
N TYR A 453 -7.72 4.32 16.32
CA TYR A 453 -7.77 2.86 16.46
C TYR A 453 -6.57 2.18 15.81
N ARG A 454 -6.09 1.10 16.44
CA ARG A 454 -5.09 0.19 15.87
C ARG A 454 -5.79 -1.08 15.37
N SER A 455 -5.58 -1.41 14.10
CA SER A 455 -6.08 -2.64 13.50
C SER A 455 -5.36 -3.87 14.05
N ASN A 456 -6.14 -4.79 14.62
CA ASN A 456 -5.72 -6.15 15.01
C ASN A 456 -6.15 -7.19 13.95
N LEU A 457 -6.59 -6.75 12.76
CA LEU A 457 -7.04 -7.65 11.71
C LEU A 457 -5.88 -8.53 11.20
N PRO A 458 -6.11 -9.84 10.95
CA PRO A 458 -5.07 -10.78 10.55
C PRO A 458 -4.55 -10.48 9.14
N VAL A 459 -3.52 -9.65 9.06
CA VAL A 459 -2.81 -9.35 7.83
C VAL A 459 -2.23 -10.64 7.25
N LEU A 460 -2.80 -11.09 6.13
CA LEU A 460 -2.14 -12.07 5.27
C LEU A 460 -0.80 -11.45 4.86
N LYS A 461 0.30 -11.96 5.42
CA LYS A 461 1.65 -11.71 4.90
C LYS A 461 1.66 -12.32 3.50
N GLY A 462 1.33 -11.50 2.50
CA GLY A 462 1.42 -11.90 1.11
C GLY A 462 2.80 -12.47 0.89
N GLU A 463 2.85 -13.65 0.28
CA GLU A 463 4.09 -14.41 0.10
C GLU A 463 5.21 -13.47 -0.32
N SER A 464 6.24 -13.42 0.52
CA SER A 464 7.50 -12.82 0.11
C SER A 464 7.87 -13.43 -1.24
N ASN A 465 8.46 -12.64 -2.13
CA ASN A 465 9.19 -13.18 -3.27
C ASN A 465 10.49 -13.86 -2.81
N THR A 466 10.43 -14.64 -1.72
CA THR A 466 11.05 -15.96 -1.70
C THR A 466 10.49 -16.69 -2.91
N MET A 467 11.21 -16.50 -4.03
CA MET A 467 11.32 -17.49 -5.08
C MET A 467 11.84 -18.75 -4.37
N LEU A 468 10.90 -19.50 -3.79
CA LEU A 468 11.09 -20.86 -3.34
C LEU A 468 11.44 -21.59 -4.62
N TRP A 469 12.75 -21.67 -4.89
CA TRP A 469 13.30 -22.34 -6.03
C TRP A 469 12.66 -23.72 -6.05
N THR A 470 11.75 -23.93 -7.00
CA THR A 470 11.01 -25.18 -7.08
C THR A 470 12.06 -26.27 -7.13
N SER A 471 11.92 -27.27 -6.24
CA SER A 471 12.98 -28.25 -5.96
C SER A 471 13.76 -28.72 -7.21
N PRO A 472 13.12 -29.02 -8.37
CA PRO A 472 13.82 -29.36 -9.61
C PRO A 472 14.84 -28.34 -10.12
N VAL A 473 14.59 -27.03 -10.01
CA VAL A 473 15.50 -25.99 -10.51
C VAL A 473 16.74 -25.87 -9.60
N LEU A 474 16.56 -26.03 -8.29
CA LEU A 474 17.67 -26.08 -7.35
C LEU A 474 18.52 -27.34 -7.57
N PHE A 475 17.89 -28.50 -7.81
CA PHE A 475 18.59 -29.72 -8.23
C PHE A 475 19.32 -29.56 -9.57
N PHE A 476 18.74 -28.87 -10.55
CA PHE A 476 19.39 -28.61 -11.84
C PHE A 476 20.65 -27.74 -11.70
N ILE A 477 20.61 -26.70 -10.85
CA ILE A 477 21.77 -25.87 -10.54
C ILE A 477 22.84 -26.66 -9.79
N LEU A 478 22.46 -27.49 -8.81
CA LEU A 478 23.40 -28.38 -8.11
C LEU A 478 24.01 -29.43 -9.06
N PHE A 479 23.23 -29.99 -9.98
CA PHE A 479 23.70 -30.91 -11.01
C PHE A 479 24.73 -30.24 -11.93
N LEU A 480 24.46 -29.03 -12.42
CA LEU A 480 25.41 -28.24 -13.21
C LEU A 480 26.70 -27.96 -12.42
N PHE A 481 26.62 -27.66 -11.12
CA PHE A 481 27.79 -27.47 -10.26
C PHE A 481 28.59 -28.76 -10.07
N GLY A 482 27.91 -29.90 -9.87
CA GLY A 482 28.52 -31.22 -9.78
C GLY A 482 29.19 -31.66 -11.08
N ALA A 483 28.53 -31.46 -12.22
CA ALA A 483 29.10 -31.72 -13.54
C ALA A 483 30.32 -30.82 -13.79
N TRP A 484 30.25 -29.53 -13.46
CA TRP A 484 31.38 -28.61 -13.60
C TRP A 484 32.57 -29.03 -12.72
N GLN A 485 32.36 -29.39 -11.46
CA GLN A 485 33.41 -29.97 -10.60
C GLN A 485 34.03 -31.24 -11.20
N PHE A 486 33.19 -32.14 -11.74
CA PHE A 486 33.65 -33.38 -12.36
C PHE A 486 34.48 -33.10 -13.61
N PHE A 487 33.99 -32.30 -14.55
CA PHE A 487 34.72 -31.97 -15.78
C PHE A 487 35.97 -31.11 -15.53
N ALA A 488 35.96 -30.21 -14.55
CA ALA A 488 37.15 -29.44 -14.16
C ALA A 488 38.26 -30.35 -13.64
N LYS A 489 37.95 -31.29 -12.74
CA LYS A 489 38.92 -32.29 -12.26
C LYS A 489 39.36 -33.27 -13.36
N LYS A 490 38.43 -33.68 -14.25
CA LYS A 490 38.78 -34.59 -15.36
C LYS A 490 39.75 -33.94 -16.36
N LYS A 491 39.73 -32.61 -16.48
CA LYS A 491 40.65 -31.85 -17.33
C LYS A 491 42.11 -31.88 -16.82
N GLU A 492 42.31 -32.01 -15.51
CA GLU A 492 43.63 -32.19 -14.89
C GLU A 492 44.16 -33.63 -15.07
N ALA A 493 43.27 -34.62 -15.22
CA ALA A 493 43.63 -36.04 -15.35
C ALA A 493 43.99 -36.48 -16.79
N PHE A 494 43.56 -35.73 -17.82
CA PHE A 494 43.89 -36.03 -19.22
C PHE A 494 45.13 -35.32 -19.75
N THR A 495 45.75 -34.43 -18.98
CA THR A 495 47.00 -33.74 -19.36
C THR A 495 48.27 -34.42 -18.86
N SER A 496 48.17 -35.58 -18.17
CA SER A 496 49.32 -36.30 -17.61
C SER A 496 49.84 -37.45 -18.49
N TRP A 497 49.31 -37.62 -19.71
CA TRP A 497 49.77 -38.59 -20.69
C TRP A 497 50.05 -37.85 -21.99
N GLY A 498 51.31 -37.48 -22.22
CA GLY A 498 51.78 -36.87 -23.46
C GLY A 498 52.71 -37.82 -24.22
N THR A 499 52.91 -37.52 -25.52
CA THR A 499 53.84 -38.20 -26.47
C THR A 499 53.48 -39.68 -26.73
N ASP A 500 53.12 -40.11 -27.94
CA ASP A 500 53.80 -39.88 -29.22
C ASP A 500 52.85 -39.78 -30.45
N ASP A 501 53.20 -38.89 -31.38
CA ASP A 501 52.78 -38.88 -32.80
C ASP A 501 53.52 -40.00 -33.57
N PRO A 502 53.05 -40.56 -34.73
CA PRO A 502 53.00 -39.77 -35.98
C PRO A 502 52.03 -40.24 -37.10
N PHE A 503 52.24 -39.66 -38.30
CA PHE A 503 51.62 -39.87 -39.62
C PHE A 503 50.36 -39.02 -39.89
N SER A 504 50.52 -37.85 -40.53
CA SER A 504 50.66 -37.64 -42.00
C SER A 504 49.31 -37.54 -42.70
N SER A 505 49.08 -36.64 -43.65
CA SER A 505 49.82 -35.47 -44.17
C SER A 505 48.88 -34.69 -45.11
N SER A 506 49.27 -33.48 -45.57
CA SER A 506 48.90 -32.85 -46.87
C SER A 506 47.53 -33.17 -47.53
N SER A 507 46.70 -32.24 -48.02
CA SER A 507 46.90 -30.82 -48.37
C SER A 507 45.61 -30.34 -49.08
N ALA A 508 45.20 -29.08 -48.92
CA ALA A 508 44.17 -28.49 -49.78
C ALA A 508 44.39 -26.98 -49.97
N THR A 509 44.77 -26.58 -51.18
CA THR A 509 44.91 -25.17 -51.59
C THR A 509 43.73 -24.73 -52.45
N ASN A 510 43.30 -23.49 -52.21
CA ASN A 510 42.23 -22.75 -52.89
C ASN A 510 42.19 -22.88 -54.43
N SER A 511 40.98 -22.88 -54.99
CA SER A 511 40.60 -21.96 -56.08
C SER A 511 39.08 -21.94 -56.35
N ALA A 512 38.60 -20.78 -56.82
CA ALA A 512 37.35 -20.56 -57.57
C ALA A 512 37.78 -20.05 -58.99
N PRO A 513 36.91 -19.74 -59.99
CA PRO A 513 35.46 -19.48 -59.95
C PRO A 513 34.63 -19.88 -61.22
N LEU A 514 33.39 -19.36 -61.30
CA LEU A 514 32.58 -19.06 -62.53
C LEU A 514 31.91 -20.20 -63.36
N GLY A 515 30.72 -19.87 -63.90
CA GLY A 515 29.95 -20.64 -64.91
C GLY A 515 28.63 -21.23 -64.35
N SER A 516 27.41 -20.81 -64.70
CA SER A 516 26.71 -20.64 -66.00
C SER A 516 25.99 -21.91 -66.49
N ASN A 517 24.63 -21.93 -66.36
CA ASN A 517 23.66 -22.73 -67.15
C ASN A 517 23.79 -24.29 -67.02
N THR A 518 22.78 -25.14 -67.26
CA THR A 518 21.32 -25.07 -67.51
C THR A 518 20.73 -26.49 -67.33
N GLY A 519 19.46 -26.62 -66.96
CA GLY A 519 18.72 -27.90 -66.97
C GLY A 519 18.99 -28.82 -65.75
N GLU A 520 18.09 -29.72 -65.34
CA GLU A 520 16.75 -30.06 -65.84
C GLU A 520 15.79 -30.35 -64.67
N ARG A 521 14.48 -30.40 -64.94
CA ARG A 521 13.44 -30.97 -64.06
C ARG A 521 13.39 -32.51 -64.25
N PRO A 522 12.55 -33.33 -63.57
CA PRO A 522 11.58 -33.03 -62.49
C PRO A 522 11.59 -34.04 -61.31
N PHE A 523 10.61 -33.85 -60.40
CA PHE A 523 9.78 -34.86 -59.71
C PHE A 523 9.92 -35.11 -58.19
N ILE A 524 8.70 -35.14 -57.60
CA ILE A 524 8.23 -35.79 -56.36
C ILE A 524 8.66 -35.21 -55.01
N ASP A 525 7.69 -34.47 -54.45
CA ASP A 525 7.14 -34.62 -53.10
C ASP A 525 7.91 -35.53 -52.12
N SER A 526 8.27 -34.96 -50.97
CA SER A 526 7.41 -35.15 -49.79
C SER A 526 7.82 -34.25 -48.63
N SER A 527 6.85 -33.99 -47.76
CA SER A 527 7.04 -33.32 -46.48
C SER A 527 7.99 -34.09 -45.55
N SER A 528 8.80 -33.39 -44.77
CA SER A 528 8.47 -33.13 -43.35
C SER A 528 9.68 -32.79 -42.46
N ARG A 529 9.38 -32.02 -41.39
CA ARG A 529 10.06 -31.97 -40.07
C ARG A 529 11.41 -31.25 -39.90
N SER A 530 11.60 -30.91 -38.63
CA SER A 530 12.69 -30.18 -37.94
C SER A 530 13.08 -28.83 -38.55
N SER A 531 12.81 -27.69 -37.91
CA SER A 531 13.14 -27.27 -36.53
C SER A 531 14.62 -27.00 -36.28
N ASP A 532 14.82 -25.89 -35.58
CA ASP A 532 15.98 -25.51 -34.77
C ASP A 532 17.19 -24.85 -35.43
N MET A 533 17.64 -23.81 -34.71
CA MET A 533 19.02 -23.33 -34.59
C MET A 533 19.65 -22.63 -35.81
N VAL A 534 20.04 -21.34 -35.79
CA VAL A 534 20.60 -20.52 -34.68
C VAL A 534 21.75 -21.30 -34.02
N ASP A 535 23.02 -21.12 -34.37
CA ASP A 535 23.73 -19.85 -34.16
C ASP A 535 25.25 -19.91 -34.53
N LEU A 536 25.88 -18.73 -34.51
CA LEU A 536 27.27 -18.45 -34.05
C LEU A 536 28.53 -19.05 -34.75
N ARG A 537 29.30 -18.15 -35.43
CA ARG A 537 30.66 -17.65 -35.06
C ARG A 537 31.29 -16.92 -36.26
N SER A 538 31.69 -15.64 -36.23
CA SER A 538 32.72 -14.94 -35.42
C SER A 538 34.18 -15.36 -35.67
N ASN A 539 34.90 -14.61 -36.53
CA ASN A 539 36.24 -14.01 -36.29
C ASN A 539 36.92 -13.59 -37.62
N GLY A 540 37.78 -12.56 -37.60
CA GLY A 540 38.57 -12.22 -38.79
C GLY A 540 39.28 -10.85 -38.80
N LEU A 541 40.15 -10.61 -37.81
CA LEU A 541 41.04 -9.44 -37.73
C LEU A 541 41.74 -9.05 -39.05
N ARG A 542 41.79 -7.74 -39.36
CA ARG A 542 42.93 -7.05 -40.01
C ARG A 542 42.83 -5.55 -39.76
N GLY A 543 43.94 -4.89 -39.43
CA GLY A 543 44.01 -3.44 -39.25
C GLY A 543 45.22 -2.83 -39.96
N ARG A 544 45.28 -1.49 -40.08
CA ARG A 544 46.53 -0.73 -40.22
C ARG A 544 46.36 0.80 -40.10
N ARG A 545 47.21 1.39 -39.24
CA ARG A 545 47.97 2.67 -39.38
C ARG A 545 47.35 4.06 -39.05
N TYR A 546 47.98 4.69 -38.04
CA TYR A 546 48.33 6.12 -37.79
C TYR A 546 47.22 7.22 -37.91
N ALA A 547 47.08 8.18 -36.99
CA ALA A 547 48.14 9.00 -36.36
C ALA A 547 47.72 9.64 -35.00
N SER A 548 48.70 10.18 -34.25
CA SER A 548 48.54 11.10 -33.10
C SER A 548 49.13 12.47 -33.49
N PRO A 549 48.71 13.62 -32.92
CA PRO A 549 48.91 14.01 -31.50
C PRO A 549 47.62 14.60 -30.87
N SER A 550 47.55 15.25 -29.69
CA SER A 550 48.55 15.72 -28.69
C SER A 550 47.96 15.73 -27.26
N ARG A 551 48.76 16.12 -26.25
CA ARG A 551 48.31 16.60 -24.92
C ARG A 551 48.52 18.13 -24.79
N PRO A 552 47.86 18.79 -23.83
CA PRO A 552 48.64 19.26 -22.67
C PRO A 552 48.04 18.86 -21.31
N ASN A 553 48.89 18.83 -20.28
CA ASN A 553 48.52 18.54 -18.90
C ASN A 553 48.02 19.81 -18.16
N SER A 554 47.18 19.63 -17.15
CA SER A 554 47.26 20.38 -15.90
C SER A 554 46.94 19.46 -14.74
N ALA A 555 47.85 19.36 -13.77
CA ALA A 555 47.52 18.99 -12.39
C ALA A 555 46.92 20.24 -11.68
N ASP A 556 46.41 20.26 -10.46
CA ASP A 556 46.57 19.31 -9.33
C ASP A 556 45.30 19.38 -8.39
N PRO A 557 45.28 19.09 -7.06
CA PRO A 557 44.46 17.97 -6.57
C PRO A 557 43.38 18.30 -5.51
N ILE A 558 42.81 17.24 -4.91
CA ILE A 558 42.00 17.17 -3.66
C ILE A 558 40.48 17.27 -3.80
N SER A 559 39.81 16.10 -3.79
CA SER A 559 38.83 15.74 -2.73
C SER A 559 38.52 14.24 -2.77
N ARG A 560 38.52 13.58 -1.59
CA ARG A 560 38.12 12.16 -1.45
C ARG A 560 36.60 12.02 -1.58
N PRO A 561 36.08 10.98 -2.26
CA PRO A 561 34.72 10.49 -2.02
C PRO A 561 34.62 9.86 -0.62
N ALA A 562 33.52 10.12 0.07
CA ALA A 562 33.15 9.48 1.35
C ALA A 562 32.76 7.99 1.13
N PRO A 563 32.83 7.13 2.17
CA PRO A 563 32.53 5.70 2.02
C PRO A 563 31.06 5.45 1.67
N VAL A 564 30.82 4.61 0.67
CA VAL A 564 29.48 4.20 0.24
C VAL A 564 28.97 3.06 1.13
N ASP A 565 27.82 3.28 1.78
CA ASP A 565 27.09 2.29 2.58
C ASP A 565 26.54 1.15 1.66
N PRO A 566 26.73 -0.15 1.99
CA PRO A 566 26.37 -1.27 1.11
C PRO A 566 24.88 -1.41 0.74
N ASN A 567 23.98 -0.60 1.31
CA ASN A 567 22.53 -0.74 1.12
C ASN A 567 21.95 -0.01 -0.11
N TYR A 568 22.78 0.66 -0.92
CA TYR A 568 22.33 1.25 -2.19
C TYR A 568 22.34 0.25 -3.36
N ARG A 569 21.16 -0.25 -3.75
CA ARG A 569 20.97 -0.83 -5.09
C ARG A 569 20.89 0.28 -6.13
N ALA A 570 21.92 0.42 -6.95
CA ALA A 570 21.85 1.22 -8.17
C ALA A 570 20.81 0.65 -9.15
N ALA A 571 20.09 1.53 -9.84
CA ALA A 571 19.27 1.17 -11.00
C ALA A 571 20.17 0.88 -12.22
N PRO A 572 19.77 0.01 -13.16
CA PRO A 572 20.59 -0.30 -14.33
C PRO A 572 20.74 0.93 -15.24
N GLU A 573 21.98 1.31 -15.52
CA GLU A 573 22.30 2.39 -16.46
C GLU A 573 21.94 1.97 -17.89
N LEU A 574 21.04 2.72 -18.52
CA LEU A 574 20.72 2.58 -19.94
C LEU A 574 21.59 3.53 -20.76
N ASN A 575 22.57 2.96 -21.47
CA ASN A 575 23.45 3.68 -22.39
C ASN A 575 22.64 4.37 -23.50
N TYR A 576 22.48 5.70 -23.42
CA TYR A 576 21.92 6.50 -24.50
C TYR A 576 23.01 6.80 -25.55
N ARG A 577 22.79 6.32 -26.78
CA ARG A 577 23.61 6.69 -27.94
C ARG A 577 23.06 8.01 -28.48
N GLY A 578 23.77 9.11 -28.28
CA GLY A 578 23.34 10.44 -28.73
C GLY A 578 23.36 10.55 -30.26
N SER A 579 22.32 11.16 -30.84
CA SER A 579 22.30 11.60 -32.23
C SER A 579 22.74 13.06 -32.32
N THR A 580 23.83 13.31 -33.04
CA THR A 580 24.28 14.67 -33.40
C THR A 580 23.26 15.35 -34.31
N LEU A 581 22.91 16.60 -33.99
CA LEU A 581 22.22 17.53 -34.88
C LEU A 581 23.11 18.76 -35.06
N GLU A 582 23.50 19.04 -36.30
CA GLU A 582 24.11 20.32 -36.67
C GLU A 582 23.04 21.42 -36.74
N PRO A 583 23.38 22.69 -36.44
CA PRO A 583 22.48 23.82 -36.62
C PRO A 583 22.53 24.32 -38.08
N THR A 584 21.38 24.35 -38.76
CA THR A 584 21.25 25.08 -40.03
C THR A 584 21.19 26.58 -39.79
N GLY A 585 22.04 27.34 -40.50
CA GLY A 585 22.19 28.78 -40.34
C GLY A 585 21.06 29.59 -41.01
N PHE A 586 20.91 30.84 -40.57
CA PHE A 586 20.05 31.84 -41.18
C PHE A 586 20.65 32.37 -42.50
N SER A 587 19.79 32.68 -43.48
CA SER A 587 20.04 33.71 -44.49
C SER A 587 18.82 34.62 -44.62
N LYS A 588 19.09 35.87 -45.03
CA LYS A 588 18.18 37.04 -45.06
C LYS A 588 16.76 36.77 -45.56
#